data_AF-A0A1N6QVQ9-F1
#
_entry.id   AF-A0A1N6QVQ9-F1
#
_cell.length_a   1.000
_cell.length_b   1.000
_cell.length_c   1.000
_cell.angle_alpha   90.00
_cell.angle_beta   90.00
_cell.angle_gamma   90.00
#
_symmetry.space_group_name_H-M   'P 1'
#
loop_
_entity.id
_entity.type
_entity.pdbx_description
1 polymer ?
#
loop_
_entity_poly.entity_id
_entity_poly.type
_entity_poly.pdbx_seq_one_letter_code
_entity_poly.pdbx_strand_id
1 'polypeptide(L)' 'MGTLIDPPSTEPSMHIFVGSKAPWDEILDDLPQFDGFPD' A
#
# COMPACT_ATOMS: atom_id res chain seq x y z
N MET A 1 9.43 20.52 0.89
CA MET A 1 8.37 19.53 1.15
C MET A 1 7.04 20.21 0.92
N GLY A 2 6.27 19.78 -0.09
CA GLY A 2 4.92 20.29 -0.36
C GLY A 2 3.87 19.25 -0.02
N THR A 3 2.65 19.68 0.26
CA THR A 3 1.49 18.81 0.52
C THR A 3 0.54 18.87 -0.68
N LEU A 4 -0.18 17.77 -0.93
CA LEU A 4 -1.27 17.79 -1.90
C LEU A 4 -2.42 18.62 -1.31
N ILE A 5 -2.90 19.62 -2.06
CA ILE A 5 -4.02 20.48 -1.63
C ILE A 5 -5.36 19.77 -1.86
N ASP A 6 -5.44 19.02 -2.95
CA ASP A 6 -6.61 18.27 -3.38
C ASP A 6 -6.42 16.76 -3.15
N PRO A 7 -7.49 15.96 -3.06
CA PRO A 7 -7.34 14.51 -3.03
C PRO A 7 -6.65 13.99 -4.30
N PRO A 8 -5.84 12.92 -4.20
CA PRO A 8 -5.32 12.26 -5.39
C PRO A 8 -6.50 11.74 -6.22
N SER A 9 -6.43 11.93 -7.54
CA SER A 9 -7.46 11.47 -8.48
C SER A 9 -7.45 9.95 -8.68
N THR A 10 -6.43 9.26 -8.20
CA THR A 10 -6.21 7.82 -8.40
C THR A 10 -6.32 7.10 -7.07
N GLU A 11 -7.11 6.04 -7.06
CA GLU A 11 -7.27 5.15 -5.91
C GLU A 11 -6.07 4.18 -5.78
N PRO A 12 -5.80 3.66 -4.57
CA PRO A 12 -4.83 2.58 -4.40
C PRO A 12 -5.20 1.37 -5.26
N SER A 13 -4.20 0.76 -5.89
CA SER A 13 -4.41 -0.42 -6.75
C SER A 13 -3.71 -1.67 -6.24
N MET A 14 -2.79 -1.55 -5.28
CA MET A 14 -2.00 -2.65 -4.72
C MET A 14 -1.23 -2.22 -3.47
N HIS A 15 -0.89 -3.18 -2.63
CA HIS A 15 0.02 -3.03 -1.49
C HIS A 15 1.36 -3.71 -1.80
N ILE A 16 2.45 -2.93 -1.79
CA ILE A 16 3.80 -3.44 -2.05
C ILE A 16 4.63 -3.46 -0.76
N PHE A 17 5.58 -4.39 -0.69
CA PHE A 17 6.45 -4.59 0.48
C PHE A 17 5.70 -4.89 1.78
N VAL A 18 4.58 -5.63 1.71
CA VAL A 18 3.77 -5.97 2.89
C VAL A 18 4.53 -6.81 3.92
N GLY A 19 5.60 -7.49 3.51
CA GLY A 19 6.51 -8.22 4.40
C GLY A 19 7.30 -7.32 5.38
N SER A 20 7.32 -6.00 5.17
CA SER A 20 7.98 -5.03 6.07
C SER A 20 7.04 -4.40 7.10
N LYS A 21 5.74 -4.66 7.02
CA LYS A 21 4.74 -4.17 7.97
C LYS A 21 4.77 -4.99 9.26
N ALA A 22 4.28 -4.39 10.35
CA ALA A 22 4.14 -5.10 11.61
C ALA A 22 3.16 -6.30 11.49
N PRO A 23 3.45 -7.45 12.09
CA PRO A 23 2.66 -8.67 11.91
C PRO A 23 1.25 -8.62 12.51
N TRP A 24 0.96 -7.64 13.38
CA TRP A 24 -0.34 -7.46 14.03
C TRP A 24 -1.27 -6.48 13.31
N ASP A 25 -0.76 -5.77 12.31
CA ASP A 25 -1.56 -4.85 11.52
C ASP A 25 -2.19 -5.66 10.37
N GLU A 26 -3.40 -5.37 9.95
CA GLU A 26 -4.14 -6.14 8.93
C GLU A 26 -4.57 -5.21 7.80
N ILE A 27 -4.35 -5.62 6.54
CA ILE A 27 -4.84 -4.89 5.38
C ILE A 27 -6.26 -5.40 5.10
N LEU A 28 -7.24 -4.50 5.21
CA LEU A 28 -8.67 -4.85 5.24
C LEU A 28 -9.35 -4.76 3.87
N ASP A 29 -8.64 -4.31 2.84
CA ASP A 29 -9.13 -4.32 1.46
C ASP A 29 -8.65 -5.57 0.71
N ASP A 30 -9.28 -5.83 -0.43
CA ASP A 30 -8.99 -6.99 -1.27
C ASP A 30 -7.98 -6.68 -2.40
N LEU A 31 -7.19 -5.60 -2.28
CA LEU A 31 -6.22 -5.25 -3.31
C LEU A 31 -5.04 -6.24 -3.31
N PRO A 32 -4.40 -6.48 -4.47
CA PRO A 32 -3.22 -7.32 -4.56
C PRO A 32 -2.13 -6.92 -3.57
N GLN A 33 -1.54 -7.90 -2.88
CA GLN A 33 -0.49 -7.70 -1.89
C GLN A 33 0.79 -8.43 -2.30
N PHE A 34 1.94 -7.76 -2.17
CA PHE A 34 3.26 -8.28 -2.55
C PHE A 34 4.25 -8.13 -1.40
N ASP A 35 4.91 -9.22 -1.02
CA ASP A 35 5.88 -9.22 0.09
C ASP A 35 7.12 -8.37 -0.20
N GLY A 36 7.55 -8.31 -1.47
CA GLY A 36 8.73 -7.61 -1.93
C GLY A 36 8.85 -7.67 -3.45
N PHE A 37 10.08 -7.64 -3.96
CA PHE A 37 10.32 -7.88 -5.38
C PHE A 37 9.96 -9.32 -5.77
N PRO A 38 9.58 -9.59 -7.04
CA PRO A 38 9.46 -10.95 -7.57
C PRO A 38 10.79 -11.71 -7.45
N ASP A 39 10.70 -13.02 -7.23
CA ASP A 39 11.84 -13.96 -7.30
C ASP A 39 12.36 -14.16 -8.73
#